data_AF-A0A1Y1U9Y7-F1
#
_entry.id   AF-A0A1Y1U9Y7-F1
#
_cell.length_a   1.000
_cell.length_b   1.000
_cell.length_c   1.000
_cell.angle_alpha   90.00
_cell.angle_beta   90.00
_cell.angle_gamma   90.00
#
_symmetry.space_group_name_H-M   'P 1'
#
loop_
_entity.id
_entity.type
_entity.pdbx_description
1 polymer ?
#
loop_
_entity_poly.entity_id
_entity_poly.type
_entity_poly.pdbx_seq_one_letter_code
_entity_poly.pdbx_strand_id
1 'polypeptide(L)'
;MDEIQENVNTSEDVITILIATDNHLGYMERDPLRSNDSFQTFEEILLYAKKYNVDMMLLGGDLFHDNKPSRKTLYNTIALLRQHCMGDKPCQLEFLSDQKKNFSSFFPIVNYEDPNLNISLPIFSIHGNHDDPAG
;
A
#
# COMPACT_ATOMS: atom_id res chain seq x y z
N MET A 1 1.50 5.23 36.03
CA MET A 1 1.23 5.42 34.59
C MET A 1 1.56 4.09 33.97
N ASP A 2 0.51 3.34 33.68
CA ASP A 2 0.61 1.92 33.35
C ASP A 2 1.37 1.76 32.03
N GLU A 3 2.46 0.99 32.08
CA GLU A 3 3.14 0.49 30.89
C GLU A 3 2.16 -0.43 30.17
N ILE A 4 1.57 0.07 29.08
CA ILE A 4 0.86 -0.79 28.13
C ILE A 4 1.93 -1.67 27.49
N GLN A 5 2.01 -2.89 27.99
CA GLN A 5 2.78 -3.96 27.40
C GLN A 5 2.09 -4.34 26.08
N GLU A 6 2.49 -3.69 24.96
CA GLU A 6 2.07 -4.06 23.59
C GLU A 6 2.68 -5.43 23.23
N ASN A 7 2.14 -6.50 23.83
CA ASN A 7 2.34 -7.85 23.34
C ASN A 7 1.49 -8.00 22.06
N VAL A 8 2.04 -7.56 20.92
CA VAL A 8 1.53 -8.00 19.62
C VAL A 8 1.82 -9.49 19.55
N ASN A 9 0.78 -10.28 19.80
CA ASN A 9 0.82 -11.73 19.77
C ASN A 9 1.12 -12.17 18.32
N THR A 10 2.39 -12.36 18.00
CA THR A 10 2.89 -12.82 16.70
C THR A 10 2.78 -14.33 16.63
N SER A 11 1.54 -14.83 16.67
CA SER A 11 1.26 -16.22 16.34
C SER A 11 1.51 -16.40 14.84
N GLU A 12 2.31 -17.39 14.45
CA GLU A 12 2.57 -17.72 13.04
C GLU A 12 1.27 -18.03 12.26
N ASP A 13 0.22 -18.46 12.98
CA ASP A 13 -1.11 -18.75 12.45
C ASP A 13 -2.07 -17.53 12.37
N VAL A 14 -1.60 -16.30 12.59
CA VAL A 14 -2.43 -15.08 12.53
C VAL A 14 -1.93 -14.16 11.43
N ILE A 15 -2.80 -13.88 10.46
CA ILE A 15 -2.56 -12.89 9.40
C ILE A 15 -3.06 -11.52 9.88
N THR A 16 -2.15 -10.56 10.00
CA THR A 16 -2.49 -9.17 10.33
C THR A 16 -2.60 -8.34 9.06
N ILE A 17 -3.78 -7.75 8.84
CA ILE A 17 -4.09 -6.97 7.63
C ILE A 17 -4.41 -5.54 8.03
N LEU A 18 -3.69 -4.57 7.46
CA LEU A 18 -4.10 -3.17 7.53
C LEU A 18 -5.09 -2.86 6.41
N ILE A 19 -6.22 -2.23 6.74
CA ILE A 19 -7.26 -1.85 5.76
C ILE A 19 -7.35 -0.34 5.68
N ALA A 20 -7.34 0.21 4.46
CA ALA A 20 -7.60 1.62 4.17
C ALA A 20 -8.35 1.77 2.84
N THR A 21 -8.97 2.92 2.60
CA THR A 21 -9.73 3.23 1.38
C THR A 21 -9.84 4.74 1.20
N ASP A 22 -10.21 5.21 0.01
CA ASP A 22 -10.55 6.61 -0.28
C ASP A 22 -9.43 7.59 0.12
N ASN A 23 -8.18 7.22 -0.18
CA ASN A 23 -7.01 8.03 0.17
C ASN A 23 -6.94 9.33 -0.64
N HIS A 24 -7.47 9.32 -1.87
CA HIS A 24 -7.54 10.46 -2.77
C HIS A 24 -6.23 11.26 -2.84
N LEU A 25 -5.13 10.57 -3.11
CA LEU A 25 -3.82 11.18 -3.35
C LEU A 25 -3.92 12.21 -4.48
N GLY A 26 -3.42 13.42 -4.22
CA GLY A 26 -3.53 14.56 -5.12
C GLY A 26 -4.74 15.46 -4.85
N TYR A 27 -5.63 15.13 -3.91
CA TYR A 27 -6.71 16.03 -3.50
C TYR A 27 -6.15 17.38 -3.02
N MET A 28 -6.69 18.47 -3.58
CA MET A 28 -6.26 19.85 -3.29
C MET A 28 -4.77 20.13 -3.55
N GLU A 29 -4.10 19.41 -4.48
CA GLU A 29 -2.66 19.54 -4.75
C GLU A 29 -2.18 20.96 -5.11
N ARG A 30 -3.08 21.85 -5.57
CA ARG A 30 -2.77 23.25 -5.90
C ARG A 30 -3.03 24.24 -4.76
N ASP A 31 -3.62 23.79 -3.66
CA ASP A 31 -3.89 24.62 -2.50
C ASP A 31 -2.58 24.92 -1.74
N PRO A 32 -2.27 26.19 -1.42
CA PRO A 32 -0.99 26.55 -0.81
C PRO A 32 -0.80 26.00 0.60
N LEU A 33 -1.87 25.64 1.30
CA LEU A 33 -1.83 25.12 2.68
C LEU A 33 -2.06 23.61 2.73
N ARG A 34 -2.95 23.10 1.88
CA ARG A 34 -3.49 21.73 1.96
C ARG A 34 -2.92 20.76 0.93
N SER A 35 -2.04 21.25 0.05
CA SER A 35 -1.50 20.46 -1.07
C SER A 35 -0.75 19.19 -0.67
N ASN A 36 -0.35 19.05 0.59
CA ASN A 36 0.37 17.89 1.09
C ASN A 36 -0.47 16.98 2.00
N ASP A 37 -1.71 17.38 2.36
CA ASP A 37 -2.53 16.66 3.35
C ASP A 37 -2.72 15.20 2.95
N SER A 38 -3.13 14.94 1.70
CA SER A 38 -3.38 13.58 1.20
C SER A 38 -2.14 12.69 1.26
N PHE A 39 -0.96 13.22 0.93
CA PHE A 39 0.29 12.47 0.97
C PHE A 39 0.76 12.20 2.41
N GLN A 40 0.64 13.18 3.30
CA GLN A 40 1.03 13.02 4.70
C GLN A 40 0.16 11.99 5.42
N THR A 41 -1.15 12.03 5.20
CA THR A 41 -2.07 11.03 5.76
C THR A 41 -1.82 9.64 5.19
N PHE A 42 -1.54 9.52 3.88
CA PHE A 42 -1.19 8.22 3.32
C PHE A 42 0.15 7.68 3.86
N GLU A 43 1.14 8.55 4.06
CA GLU A 43 2.39 8.17 4.72
C GLU A 43 2.16 7.70 6.15
N GLU A 44 1.29 8.37 6.92
CA GLU A 44 0.91 7.94 8.26
C GLU A 44 0.31 6.53 8.27
N ILE A 45 -0.55 6.21 7.30
CA ILE A 45 -1.11 4.86 7.14
C ILE A 45 0.00 3.82 6.91
N LEU A 46 0.98 4.12 6.04
CA LEU A 46 2.13 3.24 5.78
C LEU A 46 3.02 3.08 7.03
N LEU A 47 3.21 4.16 7.80
CA LEU A 47 3.94 4.12 9.07
C LEU A 47 3.23 3.25 10.09
N TYR A 48 1.90 3.27 10.16
CA TYR A 48 1.12 2.36 11.00
C TYR A 48 1.25 0.91 10.56
N ALA A 49 1.23 0.62 9.25
CA ALA A 49 1.47 -0.72 8.72
C ALA A 49 2.82 -1.27 9.22
N LYS A 50 3.87 -0.43 9.19
CA LYS A 50 5.19 -0.77 9.69
C LYS A 50 5.24 -0.89 11.21
N LYS A 51 4.62 0.04 11.95
CA LYS A 51 4.58 0.06 13.42
C LYS A 51 3.95 -1.22 13.97
N TYR A 52 2.81 -1.62 13.41
CA TYR A 52 2.11 -2.84 13.81
C TYR A 52 2.61 -4.10 13.12
N ASN A 53 3.69 -3.99 12.34
CA ASN A 53 4.35 -5.09 11.65
C ASN A 53 3.37 -5.98 10.85
N VAL A 54 2.41 -5.38 10.16
CA VAL A 54 1.36 -6.12 9.45
C VAL A 54 1.93 -6.99 8.34
N ASP A 55 1.21 -8.04 7.97
CA ASP A 55 1.64 -8.99 6.93
C ASP A 55 1.31 -8.49 5.54
N MET A 56 0.20 -7.75 5.40
CA MET A 56 -0.22 -7.11 4.17
C MET A 56 -1.10 -5.89 4.42
N MET A 57 -1.25 -5.09 3.39
CA MET A 57 -2.20 -3.98 3.36
C MET A 57 -3.25 -4.20 2.25
N LEU A 58 -4.50 -3.88 2.55
CA LEU A 58 -5.62 -3.93 1.61
C LEU A 58 -6.20 -2.53 1.42
N LEU A 59 -6.24 -2.09 0.17
CA LEU A 59 -6.80 -0.82 -0.27
C LEU A 59 -8.16 -1.03 -0.95
N GLY A 60 -9.17 -0.30 -0.48
CA GLY A 60 -10.56 -0.40 -0.93
C GLY A 60 -10.91 0.34 -2.23
N GLY A 61 -9.95 1.04 -2.85
CA GLY A 61 -10.18 1.87 -4.03
C GLY A 61 -9.99 3.36 -3.75
N ASP A 62 -10.10 4.17 -4.80
CA ASP A 62 -9.90 5.63 -4.77
C ASP A 62 -8.58 6.05 -4.11
N LEU A 63 -7.51 5.33 -4.46
CA LEU A 63 -6.15 5.68 -4.06
C LEU A 63 -5.78 7.06 -4.59
N PHE A 64 -6.17 7.37 -5.83
CA PHE A 64 -5.98 8.68 -6.45
C PHE A 64 -7.26 9.50 -6.46
N HIS A 65 -7.13 10.82 -6.32
CA HIS A 65 -8.28 11.72 -6.41
C HIS A 65 -8.76 11.94 -7.85
N ASP A 66 -7.81 12.04 -8.77
CA ASP A 66 -8.06 12.24 -10.19
C ASP A 66 -7.78 10.95 -10.94
N ASN A 67 -8.65 10.61 -11.90
CA ASN A 67 -8.46 9.48 -12.82
C ASN A 67 -7.13 9.57 -13.61
N LYS A 68 -6.70 10.80 -13.91
CA LYS A 68 -5.41 11.12 -14.53
C LYS A 68 -4.56 11.89 -13.51
N PRO A 69 -3.95 11.22 -12.51
CA PRO A 69 -3.21 11.88 -11.46
C PRO A 69 -2.04 12.68 -12.04
N SER A 70 -1.68 13.78 -11.36
CA SER A 70 -0.57 14.61 -11.81
C SER A 70 0.77 13.86 -11.71
N ARG A 71 1.78 14.32 -12.47
CA ARG A 71 3.15 13.77 -12.38
C ARG A 71 3.72 13.87 -10.96
N LYS A 72 3.39 14.93 -10.23
CA LYS A 72 3.82 15.13 -8.84
C LYS A 72 3.14 14.10 -7.92
N THR A 73 1.84 13.92 -8.09
CA THR A 73 1.07 12.91 -7.35
C THR A 73 1.63 11.51 -7.58
N LEU A 74 1.78 11.08 -8.84
CA LEU A 74 2.36 9.77 -9.17
C LEU A 74 3.77 9.58 -8.58
N TYR A 75 4.64 10.58 -8.73
CA TYR A 75 6.00 10.53 -8.19
C TYR A 75 6.00 10.35 -6.67
N ASN A 76 5.22 11.15 -5.95
CA ASN A 76 5.13 11.07 -4.50
C ASN A 76 4.58 9.72 -4.03
N THR A 77 3.52 9.21 -4.67
CA THR A 77 2.97 7.89 -4.36
C THR A 77 4.00 6.79 -4.54
N ILE A 78 4.70 6.76 -5.67
CA ILE A 78 5.76 5.76 -5.93
C ILE A 78 6.89 5.88 -4.90
N ALA A 79 7.29 7.10 -4.54
CA ALA A 79 8.32 7.32 -3.53
C ALA A 79 7.91 6.79 -2.15
N LEU A 80 6.69 7.07 -1.71
CA LEU A 80 6.14 6.58 -0.44
C LEU A 80 6.06 5.05 -0.41
N LEU A 81 5.51 4.43 -1.47
CA LEU A 81 5.44 2.97 -1.58
C LEU A 81 6.83 2.33 -1.56
N ARG A 82 7.79 2.89 -2.31
CA ARG A 82 9.16 2.40 -2.31
C ARG A 82 9.83 2.51 -0.93
N GLN A 83 9.63 3.62 -0.24
CA GLN A 83 10.24 3.89 1.06
C GLN A 83 9.70 2.97 2.16
N HIS A 84 8.40 2.67 2.13
CA HIS A 84 7.72 2.00 3.25
C HIS A 84 7.35 0.54 2.98
N CYS A 85 7.30 0.10 1.72
CA CYS A 85 6.88 -1.27 1.34
C CYS A 85 8.01 -2.18 0.84
N MET A 86 9.22 -1.63 0.63
CA MET A 86 10.40 -2.42 0.28
C MET A 86 11.33 -2.59 1.49
N GLY A 87 12.04 -3.72 1.57
CA GLY A 87 13.02 -3.97 2.62
C GLY A 87 13.25 -5.46 2.88
N ASP A 88 14.11 -5.77 3.85
CA ASP A 88 14.62 -7.14 4.06
C ASP A 88 13.71 -8.04 4.92
N LYS A 89 12.57 -7.53 5.42
CA LYS A 89 11.57 -8.36 6.11
C LYS A 89 10.96 -9.33 5.09
N PRO A 90 11.09 -10.65 5.26
CA PRO A 90 10.46 -11.61 4.36
C PRO A 90 8.93 -11.57 4.50
N CYS A 91 8.23 -11.59 3.37
CA CYS A 91 6.78 -11.80 3.35
C CYS A 91 6.45 -13.24 3.78
N GLN A 92 5.57 -13.39 4.77
CA GLN A 92 5.15 -14.70 5.31
C GLN A 92 3.95 -15.31 4.54
N LEU A 93 3.42 -14.60 3.54
CA LEU A 93 2.26 -15.04 2.77
C LEU A 93 2.68 -15.89 1.58
N GLU A 94 2.04 -17.04 1.41
CA GLU A 94 2.22 -17.90 0.24
C GLU A 94 1.09 -17.69 -0.78
N PHE A 95 1.44 -17.48 -2.06
CA PHE A 95 0.44 -17.37 -3.12
C PHE A 95 0.13 -18.74 -3.74
N LEU A 96 -0.96 -19.37 -3.30
CA LEU A 96 -1.33 -20.73 -3.72
C LEU A 96 -2.04 -20.85 -5.07
N SER A 97 -2.64 -19.75 -5.56
CA SER A 97 -3.42 -19.79 -6.80
C SER A 97 -2.56 -19.60 -8.06
N ASP A 98 -3.11 -19.95 -9.23
CA ASP A 98 -2.37 -19.84 -10.49
C ASP A 98 -2.15 -18.37 -10.89
N GLN A 99 -0.93 -17.87 -10.60
CA GLN A 99 -0.54 -16.48 -10.85
C GLN A 99 -0.71 -16.06 -12.30
N LYS A 100 -0.52 -16.96 -13.28
CA LYS A 100 -0.67 -16.64 -14.70
C LYS A 100 -2.11 -16.39 -15.11
N LYS A 101 -3.09 -16.91 -14.36
CA LYS A 101 -4.51 -16.62 -14.58
C LYS A 101 -4.95 -15.32 -13.91
N ASN A 102 -4.34 -14.98 -12.78
CA ASN A 102 -4.72 -13.82 -11.98
C ASN A 102 -4.01 -12.53 -12.42
N PHE A 103 -2.81 -12.65 -13.01
CA PHE A 103 -1.99 -11.51 -13.42
C PHE A 103 -1.71 -11.57 -14.94
N SER A 104 -2.49 -10.81 -15.71
CA SER A 104 -2.31 -10.66 -17.17
C SER A 104 -1.23 -9.63 -17.55
N SER A 105 -0.35 -9.27 -16.60
CA SER A 105 0.67 -8.24 -16.77
C SER A 105 1.97 -8.78 -17.41
N PHE A 106 2.89 -7.88 -17.77
CA PHE A 106 4.24 -8.26 -18.20
C PHE A 106 5.04 -9.02 -17.13
N PHE A 107 4.66 -8.86 -15.86
CA PHE A 107 5.19 -9.57 -14.70
C PHE A 107 4.05 -10.44 -14.12
N PRO A 108 3.89 -11.71 -14.57
CA PRO A 108 2.74 -12.54 -14.23
C PRO A 108 2.91 -13.23 -12.87
N ILE A 109 3.48 -12.51 -11.90
CA ILE A 109 3.72 -12.96 -10.52
C ILE A 109 3.38 -11.84 -9.53
N VAL A 110 3.09 -12.21 -8.28
CA VAL A 110 2.98 -11.26 -7.17
C VAL A 110 4.30 -10.54 -6.96
N ASN A 111 4.23 -9.27 -6.58
CA ASN A 111 5.40 -8.41 -6.44
C ASN A 111 6.43 -8.93 -5.41
N TYR A 112 5.98 -9.59 -4.35
CA TYR A 112 6.84 -10.11 -3.28
C TYR A 112 7.51 -11.45 -3.60
N GLU A 113 7.16 -12.08 -4.72
CA GLU A 113 7.86 -13.26 -5.25
C GLU A 113 8.78 -12.91 -6.44
N ASP A 114 8.86 -11.64 -6.84
CA ASP A 114 9.80 -11.22 -7.89
C ASP A 114 11.25 -11.25 -7.36
N PRO A 115 12.16 -12.00 -8.02
CA PRO A 115 13.54 -12.15 -7.53
C PRO A 115 14.36 -10.85 -7.57
N ASN A 116 13.86 -9.80 -8.23
CA ASN A 116 14.53 -8.51 -8.35
C ASN A 116 13.94 -7.44 -7.42
N LEU A 117 12.86 -7.75 -6.70
CA LEU A 117 12.19 -6.81 -5.79
C LEU A 117 12.15 -7.39 -4.38
N ASN A 118 12.69 -6.64 -3.42
CA ASN A 118 12.58 -7.01 -2.01
C ASN A 118 11.37 -6.29 -1.39
N ILE A 119 10.21 -6.95 -1.39
CA ILE A 119 8.95 -6.39 -0.87
C ILE A 119 8.74 -6.87 0.57
N SER A 120 8.70 -5.93 1.50
CA SER A 120 8.49 -6.18 2.93
C SER A 120 7.02 -6.03 3.36
N LEU A 121 6.23 -5.28 2.59
CA LEU A 121 4.80 -5.11 2.80
C LEU A 121 4.06 -5.17 1.44
N PRO A 122 3.46 -6.31 1.08
CA PRO A 122 2.62 -6.38 -0.10
C PRO A 122 1.33 -5.59 0.10
N ILE A 123 0.97 -4.79 -0.91
CA ILE A 123 -0.28 -4.04 -0.97
C ILE A 123 -1.16 -4.64 -2.06
N PHE A 124 -2.39 -4.97 -1.70
CA PHE A 124 -3.44 -5.36 -2.63
C PHE A 124 -4.46 -4.23 -2.71
N SER A 125 -4.88 -3.86 -3.92
CA SER A 125 -5.83 -2.78 -4.14
C SER A 125 -6.83 -3.16 -5.23
N ILE A 126 -8.06 -2.70 -5.09
CA ILE A 126 -9.00 -2.56 -6.20
C ILE A 126 -9.01 -1.10 -6.68
N HIS A 127 -9.59 -0.84 -7.85
CA HIS A 127 -9.92 0.51 -8.27
C HIS A 127 -11.30 0.89 -7.72
N GLY A 128 -11.50 2.16 -7.42
CA GLY A 128 -12.76 2.80 -7.13
C GLY A 128 -13.33 3.52 -8.35
N ASN A 129 -14.08 4.60 -8.12
CA ASN A 129 -14.74 5.39 -9.16
C ASN A 129 -13.96 6.66 -9.57
N HIS A 130 -12.94 7.05 -8.80
CA HIS A 130 -12.02 8.13 -9.16
C HIS A 130 -10.78 7.60 -9.90
N ASP A 131 -10.33 6.38 -9.59
CA ASP A 131 -9.14 5.75 -10.17
C ASP A 131 -9.49 4.52 -11.04
N ASP A 132 -10.67 4.57 -11.67
CA ASP A 132 -11.13 3.55 -12.62
C ASP A 132 -10.29 3.51 -13.91
N PRO A 133 -10.16 2.35 -14.57
CA PRO A 133 -9.44 2.28 -15.85
C PRO A 133 -10.05 3.18 -16.93
N ALA A 134 -9.25 4.12 -17.46
CA ALA A 134 -9.66 5.02 -18.54
C ALA A 134 -8.57 5.19 -19.62
N GLY A 135 -8.99 5.65 -20.81
CA GLY A 135 -8.15 5.91 -22.01
C GLY A 135 -7.89 7.38 -22.28
#